data_AF-A0A9W5TUD1-F1
#
_entry.id   AF-A0A9W5TUD1-F1
#
_cell.length_a   1.000
_cell.length_b   1.000
_cell.length_c   1.000
_cell.angle_alpha   90.00
_cell.angle_beta   90.00
_cell.angle_gamma   90.00
#
_symmetry.space_group_name_H-M   'P 1'
#
loop_
_entity.id
_entity.type
_entity.pdbx_description
1 polymer ?
#
loop_
_entity_poly.entity_id
_entity_poly.type
_entity_poly.pdbx_seq_one_letter_code
_entity_poly.pdbx_strand_id
1 'polypeptide(L)'
;MIMLVDSHPDIIEFIISKMQNPRILRYLIENTEDEQIKQLAQEKLKFTPLTETEVDLYQGIVNYKNMPGLGGFTQAAIREAEDKLRTGGTYSVHNPEFLTGANISVCLTKDFMDAVENDSWYELRFPDVENYTQKEMKEYNQNWHEVGDVRKWEAMGYGVRVYRRIKAKELWNLINVCATYSAEPGIFFIDNANDMTNAKAYGDQVVATNPCGRVA
;
A
#
# COMPACT_ATOMS: atom_id res chain seq x y z
N MET A 1 0.05 13.76 -8.27
CA MET A 1 -0.02 12.29 -8.17
C MET A 1 1.38 11.79 -7.92
N ILE A 2 1.54 10.88 -6.97
CA ILE A 2 2.84 10.28 -6.63
C ILE A 2 2.84 8.85 -7.18
N MET A 3 3.91 8.44 -7.85
CA MET A 3 4.03 7.10 -8.42
C MET A 3 5.28 6.41 -7.89
N LEU A 4 5.17 5.11 -7.64
CA LEU A 4 6.29 4.26 -7.25
C LEU A 4 6.30 3.01 -8.12
N VAL A 5 7.47 2.56 -8.56
CA VAL A 5 7.61 1.29 -9.30
C VAL A 5 7.53 0.11 -8.33
N ASP A 6 6.98 -1.00 -8.79
CA ASP A 6 6.78 -2.22 -8.00
C ASP A 6 8.06 -2.76 -7.34
N SER A 7 9.23 -2.53 -7.95
CA SER A 7 10.52 -2.99 -7.43
C SER A 7 11.08 -2.08 -6.34
N HIS A 8 10.49 -0.93 -6.07
CA HIS A 8 11.04 0.02 -5.10
C HIS A 8 10.96 -0.55 -3.67
N PRO A 9 12.02 -0.41 -2.84
CA PRO A 9 12.05 -0.95 -1.46
C PRO A 9 10.86 -0.53 -0.60
N ASP A 10 10.44 0.73 -0.72
CA ASP A 10 9.38 1.31 0.11
C ASP A 10 7.95 1.08 -0.44
N ILE A 11 7.76 0.23 -1.46
CA ILE A 11 6.45 0.04 -2.11
C ILE A 11 5.34 -0.36 -1.12
N ILE A 12 5.68 -1.18 -0.13
CA ILE A 12 4.71 -1.66 0.87
C ILE A 12 4.29 -0.53 1.80
N GLU A 13 5.26 0.23 2.33
CA GLU A 13 4.99 1.38 3.19
C GLU A 13 4.20 2.44 2.42
N PHE A 14 4.59 2.71 1.17
CA PHE A 14 3.91 3.66 0.30
C PHE A 14 2.42 3.34 0.16
N ILE A 15 2.08 2.07 -0.09
CA ILE A 15 0.68 1.61 -0.21
C ILE A 15 -0.05 1.70 1.13
N ILE A 16 0.51 1.11 2.20
CA ILE A 16 -0.14 1.04 3.51
C ILE A 16 -0.33 2.42 4.13
N SER A 17 0.59 3.36 3.87
CA SER A 17 0.54 4.72 4.41
C SER A 17 -0.77 5.46 4.05
N LYS A 18 -1.37 5.14 2.89
CA LYS A 18 -2.64 5.72 2.42
C LYS A 18 -3.87 4.99 2.91
N MET A 19 -3.73 3.80 3.48
CA MET A 19 -4.87 3.05 3.97
C MET A 19 -5.43 3.70 5.24
N GLN A 20 -6.62 4.32 5.10
CA GLN A 20 -7.33 4.96 6.22
C GLN A 20 -8.44 4.11 6.81
N ASN A 21 -8.71 2.92 6.25
CA ASN A 21 -9.76 2.03 6.73
C ASN A 21 -9.19 1.01 7.73
N PRO A 22 -9.47 1.13 9.05
CA PRO A 22 -8.91 0.23 10.05
C PRO A 22 -9.37 -1.23 9.87
N ARG A 23 -10.53 -1.48 9.25
CA ARG A 23 -10.99 -2.84 8.97
C ARG A 23 -10.11 -3.53 7.94
N ILE A 24 -9.62 -2.78 6.96
CA ILE A 24 -8.74 -3.30 5.92
C ILE A 24 -7.35 -3.56 6.47
N LEU A 25 -6.81 -2.67 7.31
CA LEU A 25 -5.55 -2.93 8.01
C LEU A 25 -5.62 -4.21 8.84
N ARG A 26 -6.71 -4.42 9.58
CA ARG A 26 -6.94 -5.67 10.30
C ARG A 26 -7.03 -6.88 9.39
N TYR A 27 -7.77 -6.77 8.28
CA TYR A 27 -7.86 -7.83 7.28
C TYR A 27 -6.47 -8.20 6.75
N LEU A 28 -5.62 -7.22 6.43
CA LEU A 28 -4.25 -7.46 5.97
C LEU A 28 -3.44 -8.22 7.03
N ILE A 29 -3.50 -7.79 8.29
CA ILE A 29 -2.80 -8.45 9.41
C ILE A 29 -3.20 -9.92 9.55
N GLU A 30 -4.50 -10.22 9.36
CA GLU A 30 -5.06 -11.56 9.55
C GLU A 30 -4.87 -12.48 8.33
N ASN A 31 -4.64 -11.94 7.12
CA ASN A 31 -4.70 -12.71 5.86
C ASN A 31 -3.41 -12.70 5.02
N THR A 32 -2.42 -11.86 5.34
CA THR A 32 -1.11 -11.89 4.66
C THR A 32 -0.17 -12.86 5.37
N GLU A 33 0.73 -13.49 4.61
CA GLU A 33 1.85 -14.26 5.16
C GLU A 33 3.12 -13.40 5.28
N ASP A 34 3.14 -12.22 4.66
CA ASP A 34 4.28 -11.32 4.65
C ASP A 34 4.44 -10.52 5.95
N GLU A 35 5.55 -10.72 6.64
CA GLU A 35 5.79 -10.09 7.96
C GLU A 35 5.92 -8.56 7.91
N GLN A 36 6.46 -7.99 6.82
CA GLN A 36 6.57 -6.53 6.72
C GLN A 36 5.20 -5.88 6.49
N ILE A 37 4.33 -6.52 5.70
CA ILE A 37 2.94 -6.07 5.53
C ILE A 37 2.22 -6.08 6.88
N LYS A 38 2.34 -7.16 7.67
CA LYS A 38 1.74 -7.25 9.02
C LYS A 38 2.25 -6.13 9.91
N GLN A 39 3.57 -5.96 9.97
CA GLN A 39 4.21 -4.96 10.83
C GLN A 39 3.71 -3.55 10.49
N LEU A 40 3.79 -3.14 9.22
CA LEU A 40 3.38 -1.80 8.79
C LEU A 40 1.88 -1.57 8.97
N ALA A 41 1.05 -2.59 8.74
CA ALA A 41 -0.39 -2.49 9.00
C ALA A 41 -0.70 -2.35 10.50
N GLN A 42 0.05 -3.03 11.38
CA GLN A 42 -0.07 -2.89 12.83
C GLN A 42 0.38 -1.50 13.30
N GLU A 43 1.52 -1.01 12.81
CA GLU A 43 2.03 0.33 13.14
C GLU A 43 1.06 1.44 12.70
N LYS A 44 0.36 1.25 11.58
CA LYS A 44 -0.68 2.16 11.11
C LYS A 44 -1.97 2.07 11.93
N LEU A 45 -2.26 0.93 12.55
CA LEU A 45 -3.51 0.68 13.27
C LEU A 45 -3.44 1.17 14.72
N LYS A 46 -4.37 2.04 15.11
CA LYS A 46 -4.50 2.56 16.47
C LYS A 46 -5.67 1.93 17.20
N PHE A 47 -5.42 1.24 18.30
CA PHE A 47 -6.48 0.76 19.20
C PHE A 47 -6.69 1.73 20.36
N THR A 48 -7.95 2.05 20.66
CA THR A 48 -8.34 2.84 21.85
C THR A 48 -9.31 1.99 22.67
N PRO A 49 -8.92 1.52 23.86
CA PRO A 49 -9.78 0.69 24.69
C PRO A 49 -11.00 1.48 25.18
N LEU A 50 -12.09 0.78 25.45
CA LEU A 50 -13.26 1.39 26.10
C LEU A 50 -12.90 1.77 27.54
N THR A 51 -13.44 2.89 28.00
CA THR A 51 -13.48 3.26 29.42
C THR A 51 -14.55 2.44 30.15
N GLU A 52 -14.44 2.33 31.48
CA GLU A 52 -15.45 1.65 32.30
C GLU A 52 -16.86 2.22 32.08
N THR A 53 -16.99 3.55 31.99
CA THR A 53 -18.26 4.23 31.69
C THR A 53 -18.83 3.82 30.32
N GLU A 54 -18.00 3.70 29.29
CA GLU A 54 -18.44 3.27 27.97
C GLU A 54 -18.85 1.80 27.95
N VAL A 55 -18.14 0.94 28.69
CA VAL A 55 -18.52 -0.47 28.88
C VAL A 55 -19.91 -0.55 29.51
N ASP A 56 -20.15 0.19 30.61
CA ASP A 56 -21.46 0.22 31.27
C ASP A 56 -22.57 0.72 30.35
N LEU A 57 -22.29 1.76 29.56
CA LEU A 57 -23.23 2.32 28.59
C LEU A 57 -23.61 1.30 27.51
N TYR A 58 -22.61 0.71 26.84
CA TYR A 58 -22.85 -0.27 25.79
C TYR A 58 -23.52 -1.53 26.34
N GLN A 59 -23.13 -1.99 27.53
CA GLN A 59 -23.78 -3.12 28.19
C GLN A 59 -25.24 -2.79 28.50
N GLY A 60 -25.52 -1.56 28.94
CA GLY A 60 -26.87 -1.05 29.12
C GLY A 60 -27.72 -1.14 27.85
N ILE A 61 -27.16 -0.78 26.69
CA ILE A 61 -27.82 -0.90 25.38
C ILE A 61 -28.10 -2.38 25.05
N VAL A 62 -27.11 -3.26 25.20
CA VAL A 62 -27.25 -4.70 24.90
C VAL A 62 -28.31 -5.39 25.77
N ASN A 63 -28.50 -4.95 27.02
CA ASN A 63 -29.52 -5.50 27.92
C ASN A 63 -30.96 -5.36 27.37
N TYR A 64 -31.22 -4.37 26.50
CA TYR A 64 -32.52 -4.17 25.86
C TYR A 64 -32.75 -5.03 24.60
N LYS A 65 -31.73 -5.78 24.14
CA LYS A 65 -31.80 -6.60 22.91
C LYS A 65 -32.99 -7.55 22.85
N ASN A 66 -33.38 -8.11 24.00
CA ASN A 66 -34.46 -9.11 24.09
C ASN A 66 -35.80 -8.50 24.55
N MET A 67 -35.88 -7.18 24.71
CA MET A 67 -37.12 -6.52 25.14
C MET A 67 -38.01 -6.17 23.93
N PRO A 68 -39.35 -6.23 24.09
CA PRO A 68 -40.28 -5.73 23.08
C PRO A 68 -39.96 -4.26 22.73
N GLY A 69 -39.78 -3.97 21.45
CA GLY A 69 -39.41 -2.62 20.98
C GLY A 69 -37.97 -2.22 21.26
N LEU A 70 -37.08 -3.15 21.63
CA LEU A 70 -35.63 -2.95 21.83
C LEU A 70 -35.28 -1.81 22.81
N GLY A 71 -36.18 -1.49 23.75
CA GLY A 71 -36.00 -0.36 24.66
C GLY A 71 -35.93 1.01 23.96
N GLY A 72 -36.42 1.12 22.73
CA GLY A 72 -36.34 2.34 21.90
C GLY A 72 -35.07 2.43 21.06
N PHE A 73 -34.15 1.46 21.13
CA PHE A 73 -32.96 1.41 20.29
C PHE A 73 -33.22 0.74 18.94
N THR A 74 -32.43 1.11 17.94
CA THR A 74 -32.44 0.42 16.64
C THR A 74 -31.66 -0.89 16.72
N GLN A 75 -31.95 -1.85 15.84
CA GLN A 75 -31.13 -3.07 15.74
C GLN A 75 -29.65 -2.77 15.42
N ALA A 76 -29.39 -1.70 14.66
CA ALA A 76 -28.03 -1.25 14.35
C ALA A 76 -27.28 -0.80 15.60
N ALA A 77 -27.93 -0.03 16.48
CA ALA A 77 -27.34 0.42 17.74
C ALA A 77 -27.02 -0.76 18.69
N ILE A 78 -27.93 -1.74 18.77
CA ILE A 78 -27.70 -2.97 19.55
C ILE A 78 -26.46 -3.70 19.01
N ARG A 79 -26.40 -3.92 17.68
CA ARG A 79 -25.27 -4.61 17.04
C ARG A 79 -23.96 -3.87 17.23
N GLU A 80 -23.96 -2.55 17.11
CA GLU A 80 -22.77 -1.73 17.34
C GLU A 80 -22.28 -1.87 18.77
N ALA A 81 -23.17 -1.81 19.77
CA ALA A 81 -22.81 -2.00 21.17
C ALA A 81 -22.20 -3.40 21.42
N GLU A 82 -22.79 -4.45 20.85
CA GLU A 82 -22.24 -5.81 20.92
C GLU A 82 -20.84 -5.90 20.30
N ASP A 83 -20.64 -5.26 19.14
CA ASP A 83 -19.36 -5.25 18.44
C ASP A 83 -18.28 -4.48 19.22
N LYS A 84 -18.63 -3.33 19.83
CA LYS A 84 -17.74 -2.53 20.68
C LYS A 84 -17.32 -3.29 21.94
N LEU A 85 -18.27 -3.93 22.62
CA LEU A 85 -18.00 -4.75 23.81
C LEU A 85 -17.13 -5.97 23.46
N ARG A 86 -17.44 -6.69 22.37
CA ARG A 86 -16.64 -7.84 21.91
C ARG A 86 -15.20 -7.43 21.56
N THR A 87 -15.05 -6.25 20.96
CA THR A 87 -13.74 -5.72 20.56
C THR A 87 -12.98 -5.11 21.73
N GLY A 88 -13.68 -4.70 22.80
CA GLY A 88 -13.11 -4.03 23.97
C GLY A 88 -12.63 -2.60 23.70
N GLY A 89 -12.97 -2.01 22.55
CA GLY A 89 -12.45 -0.72 22.12
C GLY A 89 -12.83 -0.33 20.69
N THR A 90 -12.18 0.73 20.21
CA THR A 90 -12.33 1.25 18.85
C THR A 90 -10.98 1.23 18.14
N TYR A 91 -10.99 0.74 16.89
CA TYR A 91 -9.87 0.87 15.99
C TYR A 91 -9.99 2.15 15.15
N SER A 92 -8.87 2.85 15.03
CA SER A 92 -8.65 4.01 14.18
C SER A 92 -7.29 3.86 13.49
N VAL A 93 -6.86 4.87 12.74
CA VAL A 93 -5.56 4.86 12.05
C VAL A 93 -4.66 5.95 12.63
N HIS A 94 -3.36 5.66 12.73
CA HIS A 94 -2.33 6.65 13.04
C HIS A 94 -2.13 7.59 11.85
N ASN A 95 -1.94 8.89 12.13
CA ASN A 95 -1.70 9.94 11.13
C ASN A 95 -2.72 9.92 9.97
N PRO A 96 -4.03 10.13 10.25
CA PRO A 96 -5.07 10.10 9.22
C PRO A 96 -4.89 11.18 8.16
N GLU A 97 -4.24 12.29 8.50
CA GLU A 97 -3.95 13.42 7.60
C GLU A 97 -2.75 13.18 6.67
N PHE A 98 -2.02 12.08 6.86
CA PHE A 98 -0.86 11.79 6.02
C PHE A 98 -1.29 11.51 4.57
N LEU A 99 -0.78 12.31 3.64
CA LEU A 99 -1.02 12.24 2.20
C LEU A 99 -2.50 12.36 1.76
N THR A 100 -3.40 12.96 2.55
CA THR A 100 -4.83 13.09 2.19
C THR A 100 -5.10 13.96 0.94
N GLY A 101 -4.17 14.83 0.55
CA GLY A 101 -4.29 15.71 -0.61
C GLY A 101 -3.67 15.20 -1.92
N ALA A 102 -3.12 13.98 -1.96
CA ALA A 102 -2.45 13.45 -3.14
C ALA A 102 -2.92 12.03 -3.49
N ASN A 103 -3.20 11.79 -4.77
CA ASN A 103 -3.39 10.44 -5.28
C ASN A 103 -2.06 9.71 -5.42
N ILE A 104 -2.08 8.42 -5.11
CA ILE A 104 -0.93 7.53 -5.32
C ILE A 104 -1.22 6.51 -6.42
N SER A 105 -0.17 6.07 -7.11
CA SER A 105 -0.24 4.98 -8.08
C SER A 105 1.02 4.13 -8.04
N VAL A 106 0.89 2.89 -8.50
CA VAL A 106 2.00 1.95 -8.63
C VAL A 106 2.24 1.65 -10.11
N CYS A 107 3.50 1.73 -10.51
CA CYS A 107 3.95 1.32 -11.83
C CYS A 107 4.31 -0.16 -11.79
N LEU A 108 3.58 -0.99 -12.53
CA LEU A 108 3.80 -2.42 -12.62
C LEU A 108 4.55 -2.78 -13.90
N THR A 109 5.67 -3.47 -13.72
CA THR A 109 6.54 -4.03 -14.75
C THR A 109 6.04 -5.40 -15.20
N LYS A 110 6.47 -5.83 -16.39
CA LYS A 110 6.22 -7.20 -16.89
C LYS A 110 6.87 -8.23 -15.98
N ASP A 111 8.11 -7.98 -15.56
CA ASP A 111 8.86 -8.87 -14.67
C ASP A 111 8.11 -9.16 -13.36
N PHE A 112 7.45 -8.14 -12.78
CA PHE A 112 6.60 -8.33 -11.61
C PHE A 112 5.36 -9.18 -11.91
N MET A 113 4.67 -8.89 -13.01
CA MET A 113 3.47 -9.65 -13.39
C MET A 113 3.80 -11.12 -13.70
N ASP A 114 4.91 -11.38 -14.38
CA ASP A 114 5.42 -12.73 -14.61
C ASP A 114 5.72 -13.44 -13.28
N ALA A 115 6.29 -12.73 -12.30
CA ALA A 115 6.53 -13.29 -10.96
C ALA A 115 5.22 -13.62 -10.21
N VAL A 116 4.17 -12.80 -10.38
CA VAL A 116 2.84 -13.05 -9.82
C VAL A 116 2.22 -14.31 -10.43
N GLU A 117 2.24 -14.42 -11.76
CA GLU A 117 1.68 -15.56 -12.50
C GLU A 117 2.38 -16.87 -12.13
N ASN A 118 3.71 -16.83 -11.97
CA ASN A 118 4.52 -18.01 -11.64
C ASN A 118 4.65 -18.30 -10.13
N ASP A 119 3.99 -17.54 -9.26
CA ASP A 119 4.12 -17.68 -7.79
C ASP A 119 5.58 -17.63 -7.30
N SER A 120 6.39 -16.78 -7.93
CA SER A 120 7.80 -16.65 -7.60
C SER A 120 8.05 -15.57 -6.56
N TRP A 121 9.28 -15.56 -6.07
CA TRP A 121 9.79 -14.42 -5.30
C TRP A 121 10.06 -13.25 -6.24
N TYR A 122 9.95 -12.05 -5.70
CA TYR A 122 10.22 -10.79 -6.35
C TYR A 122 11.18 -9.94 -5.51
N GLU A 123 12.10 -9.25 -6.16
CA GLU A 123 13.16 -8.50 -5.51
C GLU A 123 12.81 -7.02 -5.44
N LEU A 124 12.73 -6.49 -4.21
CA LEU A 124 12.65 -5.06 -3.98
C LEU A 124 14.08 -4.50 -3.95
N ARG A 125 14.40 -3.69 -4.97
CA ARG A 125 15.76 -3.26 -5.30
C ARG A 125 15.81 -1.80 -5.73
N PHE A 126 16.94 -1.17 -5.45
CA PHE A 126 17.19 0.24 -5.74
C PHE A 126 18.69 0.45 -6.03
N PRO A 127 19.09 1.54 -6.72
CA PRO A 127 20.49 1.96 -6.80
C PRO A 127 21.23 1.85 -5.46
N ASP A 128 22.43 1.26 -5.47
CA ASP A 128 23.22 0.98 -4.26
C ASP A 128 23.97 2.23 -3.76
N VAL A 129 23.19 3.29 -3.50
CA VAL A 129 23.68 4.62 -3.14
C VAL A 129 24.59 4.62 -1.91
N GLU A 130 24.43 3.65 -1.00
CA GLU A 130 25.23 3.52 0.21
C GLU A 130 26.66 3.05 -0.06
N ASN A 131 26.88 2.30 -1.15
CA ASN A 131 28.18 1.73 -1.50
C ASN A 131 28.84 2.38 -2.71
N TYR A 132 28.24 3.40 -3.30
CA TYR A 132 28.81 4.13 -4.42
C TYR A 132 30.09 4.87 -4.07
N THR A 133 31.06 4.79 -4.98
CA THR A 133 32.19 5.71 -4.99
C THR A 133 31.73 7.15 -5.22
N GLN A 134 32.58 8.14 -4.92
CA GLN A 134 32.25 9.54 -5.17
C GLN A 134 31.89 9.83 -6.64
N LYS A 135 32.49 9.08 -7.58
CA LYS A 135 32.18 9.21 -9.01
C LYS A 135 30.79 8.67 -9.33
N GLU A 136 30.45 7.48 -8.84
CA GLU A 136 29.13 6.87 -9.06
C GLU A 136 28.02 7.65 -8.36
N MET A 137 28.28 8.19 -7.17
CA MET A 137 27.33 9.05 -6.46
C MET A 137 27.05 10.34 -7.25
N LYS A 138 28.07 10.95 -7.85
CA LYS A 138 27.89 12.12 -8.73
C LYS A 138 27.00 11.76 -9.94
N GLU A 139 27.26 10.62 -10.54
CA GLU A 139 26.51 10.11 -11.69
C GLU A 139 25.05 9.81 -11.33
N TYR A 140 24.80 9.16 -10.19
CA TYR A 140 23.46 8.93 -9.65
C TYR A 140 22.69 10.25 -9.47
N ASN A 141 23.29 11.23 -8.79
CA ASN A 141 22.66 12.53 -8.55
C ASN A 141 22.33 13.27 -9.84
N GLN A 142 23.14 13.09 -10.88
CA GLN A 142 22.97 13.76 -12.17
C GLN A 142 21.97 13.05 -13.09
N ASN A 143 21.92 11.71 -13.09
CA ASN A 143 21.27 10.97 -14.19
C ASN A 143 20.18 10.00 -13.73
N TRP A 144 20.12 9.61 -12.45
CA TRP A 144 19.09 8.65 -11.99
C TRP A 144 17.67 9.14 -12.24
N HIS A 145 17.41 10.44 -12.08
CA HIS A 145 16.08 11.01 -12.27
C HIS A 145 15.60 10.98 -13.73
N GLU A 146 16.53 10.90 -14.70
CA GLU A 146 16.22 10.73 -16.12
C GLU A 146 16.00 9.25 -16.46
N VAL A 147 16.74 8.35 -15.81
CA VAL A 147 16.63 6.88 -16.05
C VAL A 147 15.39 6.30 -15.36
N GLY A 148 15.22 6.55 -14.07
CA GLY A 148 14.05 6.17 -13.26
C GLY A 148 13.75 4.66 -13.18
N ASP A 149 14.56 3.80 -13.78
CA ASP A 149 14.37 2.35 -13.88
C ASP A 149 15.63 1.62 -13.42
N VAL A 150 15.50 0.87 -12.32
CA VAL A 150 16.60 0.14 -11.70
C VAL A 150 17.19 -0.93 -12.63
N ARG A 151 16.39 -1.49 -13.55
CA ARG A 151 16.83 -2.49 -14.54
C ARG A 151 17.79 -1.87 -15.55
N LYS A 152 17.46 -0.65 -16.00
CA LYS A 152 18.31 0.11 -16.94
C LYS A 152 19.58 0.57 -16.27
N TRP A 153 19.47 1.02 -15.02
CA TRP A 153 20.60 1.45 -14.22
C TRP A 153 21.62 0.33 -13.98
N GLU A 154 21.13 -0.88 -13.65
CA GLU A 154 21.97 -2.08 -13.57
C GLU A 154 22.63 -2.42 -14.91
N ALA A 155 21.88 -2.35 -16.02
CA ALA A 155 22.40 -2.60 -17.37
C ALA A 155 23.47 -1.58 -17.82
N MET A 156 23.47 -0.37 -17.27
CA MET A 156 24.53 0.63 -17.48
C MET A 156 25.81 0.32 -16.68
N GLY A 157 25.80 -0.71 -15.84
CA GLY A 157 26.94 -1.17 -15.06
C GLY A 157 27.06 -0.55 -13.67
N TYR A 158 26.02 0.16 -13.19
CA TYR A 158 26.00 0.68 -11.82
C TYR A 158 25.49 -0.37 -10.84
N GLY A 159 25.98 -0.29 -9.60
CA GLY A 159 25.56 -1.19 -8.52
C GLY A 159 24.09 -1.04 -8.16
N VAL A 160 23.40 -2.17 -8.01
CA VAL A 160 22.02 -2.23 -7.51
C VAL A 160 21.99 -3.11 -6.27
N ARG A 161 21.24 -2.68 -5.26
CA ARG A 161 21.05 -3.42 -4.03
C ARG A 161 19.65 -4.00 -3.96
N VAL A 162 19.58 -5.29 -3.64
CA VAL A 162 18.34 -5.94 -3.22
C VAL A 162 18.17 -5.69 -1.72
N TYR A 163 17.12 -4.96 -1.36
CA TYR A 163 16.79 -4.65 0.04
C TYR A 163 15.98 -5.78 0.68
N ARG A 164 15.10 -6.38 -0.11
CA ARG A 164 14.18 -7.40 0.37
C ARG A 164 13.70 -8.29 -0.77
N ARG A 165 13.36 -9.54 -0.45
CA ARG A 165 12.58 -10.42 -1.33
C ARG A 165 11.19 -10.64 -0.74
N ILE A 166 10.17 -10.58 -1.58
CA ILE A 166 8.76 -10.80 -1.22
C ILE A 166 8.14 -11.80 -2.19
N LYS A 167 7.17 -12.59 -1.74
CA LYS A 167 6.34 -13.38 -2.67
C LYS A 167 5.53 -12.44 -3.54
N ALA A 168 5.67 -12.51 -4.86
CA ALA A 168 5.03 -11.55 -5.78
C ALA A 168 3.51 -11.46 -5.55
N LYS A 169 2.87 -12.60 -5.26
CA LYS A 169 1.45 -12.67 -4.90
C LYS A 169 1.07 -11.90 -3.63
N GLU A 170 1.94 -11.84 -2.62
CA GLU A 170 1.66 -11.05 -1.39
C GLU A 170 1.61 -9.56 -1.71
N LEU A 171 2.57 -9.05 -2.49
CA LEU A 171 2.56 -7.65 -2.94
C LEU A 171 1.36 -7.36 -3.85
N TRP A 172 1.03 -8.28 -4.76
CA TRP A 172 -0.14 -8.16 -5.63
C TRP A 172 -1.46 -8.15 -4.85
N ASN A 173 -1.58 -9.02 -3.84
CA ASN A 173 -2.76 -9.06 -2.96
C ASN A 173 -2.89 -7.76 -2.17
N LEU A 174 -1.79 -7.21 -1.64
CA LEU A 174 -1.79 -5.91 -0.98
C LEU A 174 -2.30 -4.80 -1.91
N ILE A 175 -1.77 -4.72 -3.14
CA ILE A 175 -2.18 -3.74 -4.14
C ILE A 175 -3.67 -3.86 -4.42
N ASN A 176 -4.17 -5.07 -4.68
CA ASN A 176 -5.58 -5.30 -5.02
C ASN A 176 -6.54 -4.97 -3.87
N VAL A 177 -6.21 -5.43 -2.66
CA VAL A 177 -7.04 -5.16 -1.48
C VAL A 177 -7.11 -3.66 -1.23
N CYS A 178 -5.98 -2.96 -1.26
CA CYS A 178 -5.97 -1.51 -1.09
C CYS A 178 -6.74 -0.81 -2.22
N ALA A 179 -6.44 -1.11 -3.49
CA ALA A 179 -7.14 -0.50 -4.62
C ALA A 179 -8.66 -0.71 -4.57
N THR A 180 -9.10 -1.89 -4.14
CA THR A 180 -10.54 -2.22 -4.02
C THR A 180 -11.23 -1.41 -2.91
N TYR A 181 -10.59 -1.29 -1.74
CA TYR A 181 -11.26 -0.75 -0.55
C TYR A 181 -10.89 0.71 -0.24
N SER A 182 -9.90 1.29 -0.91
CA SER A 182 -9.54 2.71 -0.83
C SER A 182 -9.51 3.45 -2.17
N ALA A 183 -9.81 2.79 -3.29
CA ALA A 183 -9.66 3.33 -4.65
C ALA A 183 -8.22 3.79 -5.00
N GLU A 184 -7.25 3.37 -4.18
CA GLU A 184 -5.82 3.68 -4.28
C GLU A 184 -5.00 2.48 -3.78
N PRO A 185 -3.83 2.18 -4.35
CA PRO A 185 -3.19 2.93 -5.43
C PRO A 185 -3.85 2.73 -6.79
N GLY A 186 -3.75 3.73 -7.67
CA GLY A 186 -3.96 3.54 -9.10
C GLY A 186 -2.92 2.56 -9.67
N ILE A 187 -3.28 1.80 -10.70
CA ILE A 187 -2.39 0.81 -11.31
C ILE A 187 -2.01 1.28 -12.71
N PHE A 188 -0.71 1.31 -12.99
CA PHE A 188 -0.18 1.70 -14.29
C PHE A 188 0.83 0.66 -14.81
N PHE A 189 0.53 0.00 -15.93
CA PHE A 189 1.44 -0.99 -16.52
C PHE A 189 2.51 -0.30 -17.37
N ILE A 190 3.65 0.04 -16.75
CA ILE A 190 4.65 0.95 -17.32
C ILE A 190 5.34 0.38 -18.56
N ASP A 191 5.60 -0.92 -18.59
CA ASP A 191 6.25 -1.56 -19.75
C ASP A 191 5.30 -1.61 -20.95
N ASN A 192 4.00 -1.86 -20.74
CA ASN A 192 3.00 -1.82 -21.80
C ASN A 192 2.86 -0.40 -22.37
N ALA A 193 2.83 0.62 -21.51
CA ALA A 193 2.80 2.01 -21.95
C ALA A 193 4.01 2.38 -22.82
N ASN A 194 5.21 1.95 -22.40
CA ASN A 194 6.44 2.16 -23.16
C ASN A 194 6.49 1.40 -24.49
N ASP A 195 5.92 0.21 -24.56
CA ASP A 195 5.90 -0.57 -25.80
C ASP A 195 4.85 -0.10 -26.82
N MET A 196 3.77 0.53 -26.36
CA MET A 196 2.66 0.95 -27.21
C MET A 196 2.66 2.45 -27.55
N THR A 197 3.47 3.25 -26.85
CA THR A 197 3.59 4.68 -27.14
C THR A 197 4.40 4.95 -28.42
N ASN A 198 4.04 6.02 -29.14
CA ASN A 198 4.84 6.52 -30.25
C ASN A 198 6.12 7.25 -29.77
N ALA A 199 6.20 7.65 -28.50
CA ALA A 199 7.37 8.32 -27.90
C ALA A 199 8.67 7.50 -28.07
N LYS A 200 8.55 6.16 -28.04
CA LYS A 200 9.65 5.23 -28.28
C LYS A 200 10.34 5.46 -29.64
N ALA A 201 9.60 5.89 -30.67
CA ALA A 201 10.17 6.21 -31.99
C ALA A 201 11.05 7.46 -31.99
N TYR A 202 10.90 8.32 -30.98
CA TYR A 202 11.69 9.53 -30.78
C TYR A 202 12.84 9.34 -29.78
N GLY A 203 13.00 8.14 -29.22
CA GLY A 203 13.99 7.83 -28.19
C GLY A 203 13.54 8.16 -26.77
N ASP A 204 12.29 8.58 -26.59
CA ASP A 204 11.72 8.95 -25.31
C ASP A 204 11.11 7.75 -24.57
N GLN A 205 11.01 7.85 -23.24
CA GLN A 205 10.43 6.83 -22.37
C GLN A 205 9.35 7.44 -21.47
N VAL A 206 8.26 6.71 -21.31
CA VAL A 206 7.22 6.97 -20.30
C VAL A 206 7.76 6.61 -18.93
N VAL A 207 7.87 7.62 -18.06
CA VAL A 207 8.29 7.47 -16.65
C VAL A 207 7.13 7.61 -15.66
N ALA A 208 6.00 8.19 -16.09
CA ALA A 208 4.81 8.41 -15.28
C ALA A 208 3.56 8.59 -16.18
N THR A 209 2.37 8.58 -15.58
CA THR A 209 1.11 8.98 -16.23
C THR A 209 0.55 10.25 -15.57
N ASN A 210 -0.46 10.87 -16.19
CA ASN A 210 -1.24 11.93 -15.58
C ASN A 210 -2.16 11.39 -14.44
N PRO A 211 -2.74 12.26 -13.59
CA PRO A 211 -3.59 11.85 -12.46
C PRO A 211 -4.79 10.98 -12.81
N CYS A 212 -5.27 11.03 -14.05
CA CYS A 212 -6.39 10.23 -14.52
C CYS A 212 -5.97 8.89 -15.15
N GLY A 213 -4.67 8.58 -15.21
CA GLY A 213 -4.14 7.33 -15.78
C GLY A 213 -4.34 7.17 -17.28
N ARG A 214 -4.54 8.27 -18.03
CA ARG A 214 -4.94 8.23 -19.46
C ARG A 214 -3.97 8.91 -20.42
N VAL A 215 -2.98 9.64 -19.91
CA VAL A 215 -1.97 10.35 -20.71
C VAL A 215 -0.60 10.01 -20.13
N ALA A 216 0.28 9.51 -20.98
CA ALA A 216 1.59 8.99 -20.62
C ALA A 216 2.61 9.39 -21.70
#